data_AF-A0A8C7AFW3-F1
#
_entry.id   AF-A0A8C7AFW3-F1
#
_cell.length_a   1.000
_cell.length_b   1.000
_cell.length_c   1.000
_cell.angle_alpha   90.00
_cell.angle_beta   90.00
_cell.angle_gamma   90.00
#
_symmetry.space_group_name_H-M   'P 1'
#
loop_
_entity.id
_entity.type
_entity.pdbx_description
1 polymer ?
#
loop_
_entity_poly.entity_id
_entity_poly.type
_entity_poly.pdbx_seq_one_letter_code
_entity_poly.pdbx_strand_id
1 'polypeptide(L)'
;MEPVMEPETLDVRINRAINPLNKELNWTSINSFCKQLNEDFEEPPLATQLLAHKIQSPQEWEAIQALTFLETCMKSCGKRFHDKVGKFCFLYELIKVFALLGTLTTVGSLEQGAAARP
;
A
#
# COMPACT_ATOMS: atom_id res chain seq x y z
N MET A 1 22.87 -9.05 -27.22
CA MET A 1 23.12 -7.78 -26.50
C MET A 1 22.01 -7.70 -25.47
N GLU A 2 22.29 -8.15 -24.25
CA GLU A 2 21.34 -8.07 -23.14
C GLU A 2 21.01 -6.57 -22.92
N PRO A 3 19.73 -6.16 -22.82
CA PRO A 3 19.44 -4.78 -22.48
C PRO A 3 19.96 -4.55 -21.06
N VAL A 4 20.87 -3.58 -20.93
CA VAL A 4 21.32 -3.05 -19.65
C VAL A 4 20.07 -2.53 -18.94
N MET A 5 19.53 -3.32 -18.01
CA MET A 5 18.47 -2.85 -17.14
C MET A 5 19.06 -1.71 -16.31
N GLU A 6 18.69 -0.48 -16.65
CA GLU A 6 18.82 0.66 -15.74
C GLU A 6 18.26 0.22 -14.37
N PRO A 7 18.85 0.67 -13.25
CA PRO A 7 18.34 0.32 -11.94
C PRO A 7 16.86 0.72 -11.89
N GLU A 8 15.97 -0.28 -11.94
CA GLU A 8 14.53 -0.01 -11.93
C GLU A 8 14.24 0.84 -10.71
N THR A 9 13.73 2.04 -10.95
CA THR A 9 13.43 3.02 -9.90
C THR A 9 12.41 2.45 -8.91
N LEU A 10 12.48 2.92 -7.68
CA LEU A 10 11.62 2.47 -6.57
C LEU A 10 10.13 2.48 -6.94
N ASP A 11 9.69 3.55 -7.62
CA ASP A 11 8.33 3.72 -8.13
C ASP A 11 7.89 2.61 -9.08
N VAL A 12 8.74 2.23 -10.04
CA VAL A 12 8.40 1.19 -11.04
C VAL A 12 8.19 -0.15 -10.36
N ARG A 13 9.02 -0.48 -9.36
CA ARG A 13 8.89 -1.74 -8.61
C ARG A 13 7.64 -1.78 -7.75
N ILE A 14 7.35 -0.71 -7.03
CA ILE A 14 6.15 -0.61 -6.20
C ILE A 14 4.90 -0.69 -7.08
N ASN A 15 4.86 0.03 -8.20
CA ASN A 15 3.73 -0.01 -9.13
C ASN A 15 3.54 -1.39 -9.76
N ARG A 16 4.62 -2.13 -10.03
CA ARG A 16 4.54 -3.52 -10.51
C ARG A 16 4.02 -4.48 -9.43
N ALA A 17 4.48 -4.31 -8.21
CA ALA A 17 4.08 -5.16 -7.09
C ALA A 17 2.63 -4.92 -6.65
N ILE A 18 2.15 -3.68 -6.76
CA ILE A 18 0.83 -3.22 -6.35
C ILE A 18 0.04 -2.75 -7.59
N ASN A 19 -0.01 -3.59 -8.62
CA ASN A 19 -0.77 -3.30 -9.82
C ASN A 19 -2.21 -3.83 -9.64
N PRO A 20 -3.26 -3.01 -9.83
CA PRO A 20 -4.64 -3.48 -9.72
C PRO A 20 -5.02 -4.57 -10.74
N LEU A 21 -4.24 -4.72 -11.82
CA LEU A 21 -4.42 -5.78 -12.83
C LEU A 21 -3.78 -7.11 -12.43
N ASN A 22 -3.01 -7.16 -11.33
CA ASN A 22 -2.46 -8.39 -10.82
C ASN A 22 -3.59 -9.34 -10.43
N LYS A 23 -3.60 -10.56 -10.95
CA LYS A 23 -4.59 -11.58 -10.54
C LYS A 23 -4.31 -12.14 -9.14
N GLU A 24 -3.05 -12.09 -8.72
CA GLU A 24 -2.55 -12.59 -7.44
C GLU A 24 -1.39 -11.72 -6.97
N LEU A 25 -1.03 -11.85 -5.68
CA LEU A 25 0.08 -11.12 -5.08
C LEU A 25 1.41 -11.44 -5.77
N ASN A 26 2.13 -10.40 -6.23
CA ASN A 26 3.43 -10.56 -6.86
C ASN A 26 4.54 -10.74 -5.80
N TRP A 27 4.55 -11.89 -5.14
CA TRP A 27 5.51 -12.23 -4.07
C TRP A 27 6.98 -12.08 -4.49
N THR A 28 7.28 -12.35 -5.76
CA THR A 28 8.62 -12.17 -6.32
C THR A 28 9.06 -10.71 -6.26
N SER A 29 8.18 -9.78 -6.66
CA SER A 29 8.45 -8.35 -6.59
C SER A 29 8.52 -7.85 -5.15
N ILE A 30 7.60 -8.32 -4.30
CA ILE A 30 7.56 -7.96 -2.86
C ILE A 30 8.87 -8.37 -2.18
N ASN A 31 9.29 -9.63 -2.35
CA ASN A 31 10.48 -10.16 -1.69
C ASN A 31 11.77 -9.55 -2.25
N SER A 32 11.84 -9.33 -3.57
CA SER A 32 12.97 -8.63 -4.21
C SER A 32 13.13 -7.22 -3.64
N PHE A 33 12.02 -6.50 -3.44
CA PHE A 33 12.05 -5.17 -2.83
C PHE A 33 12.49 -5.20 -1.36
N CYS A 34 12.00 -6.14 -0.55
CA CYS A 34 12.44 -6.31 0.83
C CYS A 34 13.95 -6.56 0.93
N LYS A 35 14.51 -7.39 0.04
CA LYS A 35 15.97 -7.62 -0.01
C LYS A 35 16.72 -6.35 -0.33
N GLN A 36 16.27 -5.61 -1.36
CA GLN A 36 16.92 -4.37 -1.74
C GLN A 36 16.81 -3.30 -0.66
N LEU A 37 15.67 -3.16 0.02
CA LEU A 37 15.54 -2.24 1.16
C LEU A 37 16.52 -2.56 2.31
N ASN A 38 16.90 -3.83 2.45
CA ASN A 38 17.88 -4.26 3.43
C ASN A 38 19.34 -4.04 2.94
N GLU A 39 19.58 -4.05 1.63
CA GLU A 39 20.90 -3.91 1.00
C GLU A 39 21.27 -2.46 0.68
N ASP A 40 20.34 -1.70 0.09
CA ASP A 40 20.52 -0.32 -0.37
C ASP A 40 19.62 0.64 0.42
N PHE A 41 20.26 1.51 1.20
CA PHE A 41 19.63 2.27 2.28
C PHE A 41 19.18 3.69 1.85
N GLU A 42 19.25 4.04 0.57
CA GLU A 42 19.05 5.44 0.14
C GLU A 42 17.58 5.90 0.06
N GLU A 43 16.60 4.99 -0.06
CA GLU A 43 15.19 5.40 -0.29
C GLU A 43 14.07 4.87 0.65
N PRO A 44 14.31 4.49 1.93
CA PRO A 44 13.21 4.15 2.86
C PRO A 44 12.08 5.19 3.00
N PRO A 45 12.35 6.51 3.01
CA PRO A 45 11.29 7.52 3.13
C PRO A 45 10.35 7.53 1.92
N LEU A 46 10.90 7.41 0.70
CA LEU A 46 10.12 7.40 -0.53
C LEU A 46 9.28 6.11 -0.62
N ALA A 47 9.87 4.96 -0.24
CA ALA A 47 9.17 3.67 -0.20
C ALA A 47 7.92 3.72 0.68
N THR A 48 8.07 4.26 1.90
CA THR A 48 6.97 4.36 2.87
C THR A 48 5.88 5.34 2.43
N GLN A 49 6.25 6.44 1.77
CA GLN A 49 5.31 7.41 1.22
C GLN A 49 4.50 6.82 0.06
N LEU A 50 5.15 6.12 -0.87
CA LEU A 50 4.49 5.46 -2.00
C LEU A 50 3.54 4.35 -1.51
N LEU A 51 3.95 3.56 -0.52
CA LEU A 51 3.09 2.57 0.12
C LEU A 51 1.86 3.23 0.77
N ALA A 52 2.03 4.32 1.51
CA ALA A 52 0.93 5.04 2.13
C ALA A 52 -0.10 5.54 1.10
N HIS A 53 0.37 6.05 -0.04
CA HIS A 53 -0.50 6.48 -1.14
C HIS A 53 -1.26 5.30 -1.77
N LYS A 54 -0.59 4.16 -1.94
CA LYS A 54 -1.21 2.95 -2.50
C LYS A 54 -2.25 2.32 -1.56
N ILE A 55 -2.02 2.37 -0.25
CA ILE A 55 -2.99 1.91 0.77
C ILE A 55 -4.26 2.76 0.76
N GLN A 56 -4.16 4.04 0.38
CA GLN A 56 -5.30 4.95 0.25
C GLN A 56 -6.02 4.84 -1.10
N SER A 57 -5.59 3.93 -1.98
CA SER A 57 -6.25 3.77 -3.26
C SER A 57 -7.74 3.42 -3.06
N PRO A 58 -8.66 4.05 -3.83
CA PRO A 58 -10.07 3.66 -3.80
C PRO A 58 -10.31 2.25 -4.33
N GLN A 59 -9.30 1.62 -4.96
CA GLN A 59 -9.38 0.24 -5.41
C GLN A 59 -9.02 -0.71 -4.27
N GLU A 60 -10.01 -1.47 -3.79
CA GLU A 60 -9.86 -2.45 -2.71
C GLU A 60 -8.67 -3.39 -2.94
N TRP A 61 -8.54 -3.92 -4.16
CA TRP A 61 -7.46 -4.84 -4.49
C TRP A 61 -6.07 -4.20 -4.51
N GLU A 62 -5.95 -2.93 -4.89
CA GLU A 62 -4.68 -2.20 -4.83
C GLU A 62 -4.28 -1.94 -3.36
N ALA A 63 -5.25 -1.55 -2.54
CA ALA A 63 -5.03 -1.34 -1.10
C ALA A 63 -4.66 -2.64 -0.37
N ILE A 64 -5.32 -3.76 -0.66
CA ILE A 64 -5.00 -5.08 -0.10
C ILE A 64 -3.56 -5.48 -0.46
N GLN A 65 -3.17 -5.35 -1.72
CA GLN A 65 -1.81 -5.64 -2.16
C GLN A 65 -0.78 -4.77 -1.43
N ALA A 66 -1.07 -3.47 -1.27
CA ALA A 66 -0.19 -2.54 -0.56
C ALA A 66 -0.05 -2.86 0.93
N LEU A 67 -1.13 -3.29 1.59
CA LEU A 67 -1.12 -3.73 2.99
C LEU A 67 -0.31 -5.02 3.17
N THR A 68 -0.50 -6.01 2.30
CA THR A 68 0.29 -7.26 2.34
C THR A 68 1.76 -7.01 2.03
N PHE A 69 2.06 -6.08 1.11
CA PHE A 69 3.41 -5.63 0.82
C PHE A 69 4.06 -5.04 2.09
N LEU A 70 3.37 -4.10 2.74
CA LEU A 70 3.83 -3.49 3.99
C LEU A 70 4.05 -4.53 5.09
N GLU A 71 3.11 -5.46 5.29
CA GLU A 71 3.23 -6.53 6.27
C GLU A 71 4.50 -7.36 6.05
N THR A 72 4.78 -7.69 4.79
CA THR A 72 5.98 -8.44 4.40
C THR A 72 7.25 -7.63 4.67
N CYS A 73 7.24 -6.33 4.35
CA CYS A 73 8.36 -5.45 4.70
C CYS A 73 8.57 -5.37 6.22
N MET A 74 7.50 -5.29 7.02
CA MET A 74 7.61 -5.29 8.48
C MET A 74 8.13 -6.62 9.03
N LYS A 75 7.83 -7.76 8.40
CA LYS A 75 8.36 -9.07 8.80
C LYS A 75 9.81 -9.31 8.37
N SER A 76 10.19 -8.82 7.18
CA SER A 76 11.48 -9.13 6.55
C SER A 76 12.53 -8.02 6.63
N CYS A 77 12.13 -6.78 6.94
CA CYS A 77 13.05 -5.64 7.07
C CYS A 77 13.39 -5.36 8.54
N GLY A 78 14.60 -4.82 8.78
CA GLY A 78 15.09 -4.53 10.14
C GLY A 78 14.50 -3.27 10.79
N LYS A 79 14.92 -2.98 12.03
CA LYS A 79 14.47 -1.83 12.86
C LYS A 79 14.45 -0.49 12.13
N ARG A 80 15.36 -0.27 11.19
CA ARG A 80 15.46 0.98 10.42
C ARG A 80 14.22 1.26 9.55
N PHE A 81 13.58 0.22 9.02
CA PHE A 81 12.30 0.34 8.31
C PHE A 81 11.15 0.55 9.31
N HIS A 82 11.17 -0.20 10.41
CA HIS A 82 10.15 -0.10 11.47
C HIS A 82 10.11 1.30 12.10
N ASP A 83 11.26 1.94 12.34
CA ASP A 83 11.36 3.29 12.89
C ASP A 83 10.77 4.37 11.96
N LYS A 84 10.63 4.09 10.65
CA LYS A 84 10.01 5.01 9.68
C LYS A 84 8.52 4.75 9.54
N VAL A 85 8.11 3.49 9.45
CA VAL A 85 6.70 3.07 9.45
C VAL A 85 6.02 3.43 10.78
N GLY A 86 6.75 3.38 11.89
CA GLY A 86 6.28 3.77 13.22
C GLY A 86 6.13 5.27 13.43
N LYS A 87 6.48 6.12 12.46
CA LYS A 87 6.20 7.55 12.55
C LYS A 87 4.72 7.83 12.31
N PHE A 88 4.18 8.76 13.09
CA PHE A 88 2.77 9.19 13.05
C PHE A 88 2.23 9.51 11.66
N CYS A 89 3.07 9.93 10.69
CA CYS A 89 2.65 10.15 9.31
C CYS A 89 2.02 8.89 8.67
N PHE A 90 2.61 7.71 8.87
CA PHE A 90 2.09 6.48 8.26
C PHE A 90 0.81 5.99 8.94
N LEU A 91 0.77 6.06 10.28
CA LEU A 91 -0.38 5.66 11.08
C LEU A 91 -1.58 6.60 10.89
N TYR A 92 -1.34 7.91 10.73
CA TYR A 92 -2.41 8.88 10.47
C TYR A 92 -3.06 8.65 9.10
N GLU A 93 -2.26 8.33 8.08
CA GLU A 93 -2.79 7.97 6.75
C GLU A 93 -3.60 6.66 6.80
N LEU A 94 -3.19 5.67 7.60
CA LEU A 94 -4.00 4.46 7.83
C LEU A 94 -5.33 4.74 8.53
N ILE A 95 -5.34 5.64 9.51
CA ILE A 95 -6.56 6.03 10.24
C ILE A 95 -7.56 6.73 9.31
N LYS A 96 -7.10 7.52 8.33
CA LYS A 96 -7.99 8.14 7.32
C LYS A 96 -8.75 7.10 6.49
N VAL A 97 -8.12 5.98 6.13
CA VAL A 97 -8.77 4.91 5.35
C VAL A 97 -9.92 4.29 6.14
N PHE A 98 -9.70 3.97 7.42
CA PHE A 98 -10.76 3.48 8.31
C PHE A 98 -11.87 4.52 8.53
N ALA A 99 -11.51 5.81 8.64
CA ALA A 99 -12.50 6.88 8.78
C ALA A 99 -13.36 7.05 7.52
N LEU A 100 -12.76 6.97 6.32
CA LEU A 100 -13.49 7.03 5.05
C LEU A 100 -14.45 5.84 4.90
N LEU A 101 -13.98 4.62 5.20
CA LEU A 101 -14.83 3.42 5.19
C LEU A 101 -16.00 3.52 6.19
N GLY A 102 -15.76 4.04 7.39
CA GLY A 102 -16.79 4.18 8.43
C GLY A 102 -17.93 5.15 8.06
N THR A 103 -17.67 6.14 7.20
CA THR A 103 -18.71 7.06 6.71
C THR A 103 -19.61 6.43 5.65
N LEU A 104 -19.11 5.56 4.78
CA LEU A 104 -19.93 4.92 3.73
C LEU A 104 -20.98 3.96 4.31
N THR A 105 -20.68 3.31 5.45
CA THR A 105 -21.62 2.40 6.12
C THR A 105 -22.80 3.14 6.76
N THR A 106 -22.65 4.44 7.08
CA THR A 106 -23.73 5.25 7.67
C THR A 106 -24.64 5.90 6.63
N VAL A 107 -24.16 6.17 5.41
CA VAL A 107 -25.02 6.73 4.34
C VAL A 107 -25.85 5.64 3.63
N GLY A 108 -25.41 4.37 3.67
CA GLY A 108 -26.16 3.24 3.08
C GLY A 108 -27.44 2.83 3.81
N SER A 109 -27.71 3.35 5.02
CA SER A 109 -28.88 2.97 5.85
C SER A 109 -29.99 4.03 5.91
N LEU A 110 -29.87 5.17 5.22
CA LEU A 110 -30.88 6.25 5.27
C LEU A 110 -31.74 6.41 3.99
N GLU A 111 -31.46 5.67 2.93
CA GLU A 111 -32.17 5.77 1.63
C GLU A 111 -33.22 4.65 1.39
N GLN A 112 -33.67 3.94 2.43
CA GLN A 112 -34.74 2.92 2.29
C GLN A 112 -36.01 3.19 3.12
N GLY A 113 -36.15 4.37 3.72
CA GLY A 113 -37.23 4.66 4.68
C GLY A 113 -38.37 5.60 4.22
N ALA A 114 -38.32 6.19 3.02
CA ALA A 114 -39.20 7.32 2.70
C ALA A 114 -39.82 7.28 1.30
N ALA A 115 -40.52 6.20 0.93
CA ALA A 115 -41.37 6.21 -0.27
C ALA A 115 -42.49 5.16 -0.21
N ALA A 116 -43.44 5.27 0.72
CA ALA A 116 -44.72 4.55 0.63
C ALA A 116 -45.82 5.18 1.52
N ARG A 117 -46.41 6.29 1.06
CA ARG A 117 -47.81 6.71 1.28
C ARG A 117 -48.04 8.06 0.56
N PRO A 118 -49.25 8.39 0.08
CA PRO A 118 -50.54 7.70 0.22
C PRO A 118 -51.00 6.93 -1.02
#